data_AF-A0A4S2CYB4-F1
#
_entry.id   AF-A0A4S2CYB4-F1
#
_cell.length_a   1.000
_cell.length_b   1.000
_cell.length_c   1.000
_cell.angle_alpha   90.00
_cell.angle_beta   90.00
_cell.angle_gamma   90.00
#
_symmetry.space_group_name_H-M   'P 1'
#
loop_
_entity.id
_entity.type
_entity.pdbx_description
1 polymer ?
#
loop_
_entity_poly.entity_id
_entity_poly.type
_entity_poly.pdbx_seq_one_letter_code
_entity_poly.pdbx_strand_id
1 'polypeptide(L)'
;MTATNQYHERIQRATERLAQLQARELLASQRQASKAKQAQRQEEARRRRRVAALVYLAAAETLDDAELLGALLIHQQSRIDDEIRKDARVAGKAKLQDSISPH
;
A
#
# COMPACT_ATOMS: atom_id res chain seq x y z
N MET A 1 21.11 -34.58 -48.59
CA MET A 1 21.14 -34.42 -47.11
C MET A 1 20.84 -32.98 -46.68
N THR A 2 19.90 -32.29 -47.33
CA THR A 2 19.62 -30.85 -47.12
C THR A 2 18.34 -30.60 -46.32
N ALA A 3 17.37 -31.51 -46.39
CA ALA A 3 16.08 -31.39 -45.70
C ALA A 3 16.21 -31.46 -44.17
N THR A 4 17.04 -32.37 -43.64
CA THR A 4 17.27 -32.54 -42.19
C THR A 4 17.89 -31.30 -41.54
N ASN A 5 18.72 -30.57 -42.29
CA ASN A 5 19.38 -29.35 -41.83
C ASN A 5 18.40 -28.16 -41.76
N GLN A 6 17.50 -28.03 -42.76
CA GLN A 6 16.44 -27.02 -42.73
C GLN A 6 15.44 -27.21 -41.57
N TYR A 7 15.12 -28.45 -41.22
CA TYR A 7 14.25 -28.71 -40.07
C TYR A 7 14.91 -28.34 -38.74
N HIS A 8 16.18 -28.69 -38.55
CA HIS A 8 16.94 -28.29 -37.37
C HIS A 8 17.04 -26.76 -37.24
N GLU A 9 17.33 -26.05 -38.33
CA GLU A 9 17.38 -24.59 -38.31
C GLU A 9 16.02 -23.96 -37.97
N ARG A 10 14.91 -24.51 -38.48
CA ARG A 10 13.56 -24.03 -38.16
C ARG A 10 13.21 -24.25 -36.70
N ILE A 11 13.56 -25.41 -36.14
CA ILE A 11 13.36 -25.73 -34.72
C ILE A 11 14.17 -24.77 -33.86
N GLN A 12 15.47 -24.61 -34.16
CA GLN A 12 16.37 -23.76 -33.39
C GLN A 12 15.92 -22.29 -33.36
N ARG A 13 15.51 -21.74 -34.52
CA ARG A 13 14.96 -20.37 -34.58
C ARG A 13 13.64 -20.23 -33.83
N ALA A 14 12.78 -21.26 -33.85
CA ALA A 14 11.53 -21.25 -33.08
C ALA A 14 11.82 -21.26 -31.56
N THR A 15 12.79 -22.06 -31.12
CA THR A 15 13.24 -22.12 -29.72
C THR A 15 13.87 -20.80 -29.27
N GLU A 16 14.74 -20.19 -30.09
CA GLU A 16 15.34 -18.88 -29.79
C GLU A 16 14.28 -17.78 -29.67
N ARG A 17 13.28 -17.77 -30.56
CA ARG A 17 12.16 -16.82 -30.47
C ARG A 17 11.32 -17.04 -29.21
N LEU A 18 11.06 -18.29 -28.84
CA LEU A 18 10.33 -18.60 -27.61
C LEU A 18 11.10 -18.13 -26.37
N ALA A 19 12.42 -18.39 -26.31
CA ALA A 19 13.27 -17.92 -25.22
C ALA A 19 13.32 -16.39 -25.13
N GLN A 20 13.37 -15.70 -26.27
CA GLN A 20 13.32 -14.22 -26.32
C GLN A 20 11.98 -13.67 -25.83
N LEU A 21 10.86 -14.33 -26.16
CA LEU A 21 9.54 -13.94 -25.67
C LEU A 21 9.42 -14.16 -24.17
N GLN A 22 9.84 -15.32 -23.65
CA GLN A 22 9.84 -15.61 -22.22
C GLN A 22 10.72 -14.63 -21.43
N ALA A 23 11.91 -14.27 -21.94
CA ALA A 23 12.76 -13.27 -21.32
C ALA A 23 12.09 -11.89 -21.26
N ARG A 24 11.38 -11.49 -22.33
CA ARG A 24 10.62 -10.22 -22.36
C ARG A 24 9.45 -10.23 -21.38
N GLU A 25 8.71 -11.33 -21.29
CA GLU A 25 7.60 -11.49 -20.35
C GLU A 25 8.08 -11.45 -18.89
N LEU A 26 9.19 -12.13 -18.57
CA LEU A 26 9.79 -12.08 -17.23
C LEU A 26 10.21 -10.66 -16.85
N LEU A 27 10.86 -9.92 -17.76
CA LEU A 27 11.23 -8.53 -17.54
C LEU A 27 10.01 -7.61 -17.40
N ALA A 28 8.96 -7.83 -18.18
CA ALA A 28 7.70 -7.08 -18.07
C ALA A 28 7.01 -7.33 -16.72
N SER A 29 6.93 -8.59 -16.29
CA SER A 29 6.40 -9.01 -14.99
C SER A 29 7.21 -8.40 -13.83
N GLN A 30 8.54 -8.47 -13.90
CA GLN A 30 9.41 -7.87 -12.89
C GLN A 30 9.22 -6.35 -12.77
N ARG A 31 9.07 -5.65 -13.90
CA ARG A 31 8.77 -4.21 -13.93
C ARG A 31 7.39 -3.88 -13.35
N GLN A 32 6.39 -4.72 -13.58
CA GLN A 32 5.06 -4.54 -12.99
C GLN A 32 5.10 -4.78 -11.48
N ALA A 33 5.76 -5.85 -11.03
CA ALA A 33 5.92 -6.16 -9.61
C ALA A 33 6.70 -5.07 -8.86
N SER A 34 7.76 -4.52 -9.45
CA SER A 34 8.52 -3.42 -8.84
C SER A 34 7.71 -2.14 -8.74
N LYS A 35 6.94 -1.78 -9.79
CA LYS A 35 5.99 -0.66 -9.77
C LYS A 35 4.91 -0.84 -8.71
N ALA A 36 4.32 -2.03 -8.61
CA ALA A 36 3.31 -2.34 -7.60
C ALA A 36 3.87 -2.21 -6.18
N LYS A 37 5.07 -2.73 -5.92
CA LYS A 37 5.77 -2.58 -4.63
C LYS A 37 6.08 -1.12 -4.31
N GLN A 38 6.46 -0.33 -5.30
CA GLN A 38 6.72 1.09 -5.12
C GLN A 38 5.42 1.86 -4.82
N ALA A 39 4.34 1.56 -5.53
CA ALA A 39 3.02 2.14 -5.27
C ALA A 39 2.54 1.83 -3.84
N GLN A 40 2.64 0.57 -3.42
CA GLN A 40 2.28 0.13 -2.07
C GLN A 40 3.08 0.89 -1.00
N ARG A 41 4.40 1.06 -1.18
CA ARG A 41 5.25 1.85 -0.27
C ARG A 41 4.83 3.31 -0.21
N GLN A 42 4.46 3.91 -1.34
CA GLN A 42 3.99 5.29 -1.39
C GLN A 42 2.63 5.45 -0.68
N GLU A 43 1.71 4.51 -0.87
CA GLU A 43 0.42 4.50 -0.18
C GLU A 43 0.58 4.35 1.33
N GLU A 44 1.48 3.47 1.78
CA GLU A 44 1.78 3.29 3.19
C GLU A 44 2.41 4.58 3.77
N ALA A 45 3.35 5.20 3.08
CA ALA A 45 3.93 6.48 3.49
C ALA A 45 2.86 7.59 3.56
N ARG A 46 1.96 7.67 2.58
CA ARG A 46 0.82 8.61 2.61
C ARG A 46 -0.10 8.32 3.79
N ARG A 47 -0.37 7.04 4.09
CA ARG A 47 -1.19 6.64 5.24
C ARG A 47 -0.54 7.05 6.56
N ARG A 48 0.77 6.80 6.73
CA ARG A 48 1.52 7.22 7.93
C ARG A 48 1.48 8.73 8.13
N ARG A 49 1.66 9.50 7.06
CA ARG A 49 1.53 10.98 7.11
C ARG A 49 0.13 11.43 7.50
N ARG A 50 -0.91 10.81 6.94
CA ARG A 50 -2.30 11.12 7.34
C ARG A 50 -2.54 10.82 8.82
N VAL A 51 -2.06 9.69 9.33
CA VAL A 51 -2.20 9.35 10.76
C VAL A 51 -1.51 10.40 11.63
N ALA A 52 -0.28 10.80 11.29
CA ALA A 52 0.40 11.88 12.02
C ALA A 52 -0.39 13.19 11.99
N ALA A 53 -0.93 13.58 10.83
CA ALA A 53 -1.76 14.78 10.72
C ALA A 53 -3.04 14.73 11.59
N LEU A 54 -3.62 13.53 11.80
CA LEU A 54 -4.77 13.37 12.69
C LEU A 54 -4.41 13.61 14.16
N VAL A 55 -3.18 13.30 14.58
CA VAL A 55 -2.69 13.59 15.94
C VAL A 55 -2.68 15.10 16.18
N TYR A 56 -2.13 15.87 15.24
CA TYR A 56 -2.15 17.34 15.30
C TYR A 56 -3.57 17.92 15.25
N LEU A 57 -4.46 17.34 14.44
CA LEU A 57 -5.86 17.78 14.36
C LEU A 57 -6.62 17.53 15.68
N ALA A 58 -6.22 16.51 16.43
CA ALA A 58 -6.75 16.20 17.76
C ALA A 58 -6.11 17.05 18.87
N ALA A 59 -5.19 17.96 18.55
CA ALA A 59 -4.36 18.69 19.53
C ALA A 59 -3.61 17.75 20.49
N ALA A 60 -3.27 16.54 20.01
CA ALA A 60 -2.65 15.49 20.80
C ALA A 60 -1.12 15.48 20.66
N GLU A 61 -0.54 16.45 19.94
CA GLU A 61 0.91 16.62 19.78
C GLU A 61 1.61 17.07 21.07
N THR A 62 0.86 17.57 22.05
CA THR A 62 1.39 17.94 23.37
C THR A 62 1.50 16.76 24.32
N LEU A 63 0.86 15.63 23.99
CA LEU A 63 0.96 14.40 24.76
C LEU A 63 2.34 13.78 24.53
N ASP A 64 2.90 13.19 25.58
CA ASP A 64 4.10 12.35 25.46
C ASP A 64 3.81 11.14 24.54
N ASP A 65 4.85 10.65 23.85
CA ASP A 65 4.80 9.46 23.00
C ASP A 65 4.18 8.25 23.73
N ALA A 66 4.52 8.04 25.01
CA ALA A 66 3.98 6.92 25.79
C ALA A 66 2.50 7.14 26.14
N GLU A 67 2.10 8.37 26.45
CA GLU A 67 0.71 8.73 26.74
C GLU A 67 -0.18 8.60 25.49
N LEU A 68 0.29 9.12 24.35
CA LEU A 68 -0.41 9.00 23.07
C LEU A 68 -0.56 7.54 22.63
N LEU A 69 0.52 6.77 22.71
CA LEU A 69 0.48 5.33 22.38
C LEU A 69 -0.43 4.56 23.36
N GLY A 70 -0.34 4.86 24.64
CA GLY A 70 -1.17 4.27 25.69
C GLY A 70 -2.67 4.52 25.44
N ALA A 71 -3.05 5.76 25.16
CA ALA A 71 -4.44 6.12 24.85
C ALA A 71 -4.98 5.36 23.63
N LEU A 72 -4.18 5.23 22.56
CA LEU A 72 -4.55 4.46 21.37
C LEU A 72 -4.69 2.96 21.65
N LEU A 73 -3.81 2.40 22.48
CA LEU A 73 -3.86 0.99 22.87
C LEU A 73 -5.08 0.68 23.73
N ILE A 74 -5.38 1.54 24.72
CA ILE A 74 -6.59 1.43 25.54
C ILE A 74 -7.82 1.48 24.65
N HIS A 75 -7.92 2.45 23.73
CA HIS A 75 -9.04 2.51 22.80
C HIS A 75 -9.15 1.24 21.93
N GLN A 76 -8.03 0.70 21.43
CA GLN A 76 -8.01 -0.55 20.66
C GLN A 76 -8.53 -1.74 21.47
N GLN A 77 -8.16 -1.84 22.75
CA GLN A 77 -8.62 -2.90 23.65
C GLN A 77 -10.12 -2.76 23.97
N SER A 78 -10.57 -1.55 24.24
CA SER A 78 -11.97 -1.25 24.56
C SER A 78 -12.90 -1.22 23.34
N ARG A 79 -12.37 -1.23 22.11
CA ARG A 79 -13.14 -1.18 20.85
C ARG A 79 -14.08 -2.37 20.63
N ILE A 80 -13.91 -3.46 21.39
CA ILE A 80 -14.84 -4.59 21.43
C ILE A 80 -16.25 -4.09 21.83
N ASP A 81 -16.31 -3.05 22.67
CA ASP A 81 -17.53 -2.34 22.97
C ASP A 81 -17.97 -1.47 21.76
N ASP A 82 -19.18 -1.74 21.27
CA ASP A 82 -19.78 -1.05 20.15
C ASP A 82 -20.07 0.42 20.46
N GLU A 83 -20.35 0.78 21.72
CA GLU A 83 -20.65 2.15 22.13
C GLU A 83 -19.39 3.01 22.08
N ILE A 84 -18.31 2.55 22.70
CA ILE A 84 -17.01 3.25 22.69
C ILE A 84 -16.52 3.49 21.26
N ARG A 85 -16.73 2.52 20.36
CA ARG A 85 -16.38 2.66 18.93
C ARG A 85 -17.25 3.68 18.21
N LYS A 86 -18.56 3.71 18.50
CA LYS A 86 -19.50 4.66 17.90
C LYS A 86 -19.18 6.08 18.36
N ASP A 87 -18.94 6.27 19.64
CA ASP A 87 -18.64 7.58 20.23
C ASP A 87 -17.35 8.16 19.66
N ALA A 88 -16.27 7.36 19.63
CA ALA A 88 -15.01 7.78 19.01
C ALA A 88 -15.17 8.14 17.52
N ARG A 89 -16.04 7.44 16.79
CA ARG A 89 -16.34 7.77 15.38
C ARG A 89 -17.14 9.06 15.24
N VAL A 90 -18.12 9.30 16.11
CA VAL A 90 -18.92 10.53 16.08
C VAL A 90 -18.03 11.74 16.39
N ALA A 91 -17.24 11.66 17.46
CA ALA A 91 -16.30 12.71 17.84
C ALA A 91 -15.27 13.00 16.71
N GLY A 92 -14.70 11.94 16.12
CA GLY A 92 -13.76 12.08 15.01
C GLY A 92 -14.40 12.71 13.77
N LYS A 93 -15.65 12.36 13.44
CA LYS A 93 -16.38 12.97 12.31
C LYS A 93 -16.65 14.45 12.54
N ALA A 94 -17.08 14.82 13.74
CA ALA A 94 -17.32 16.23 14.08
C ALA A 94 -16.04 17.05 13.90
N LYS A 95 -14.92 16.59 14.48
CA LYS A 95 -13.63 17.29 14.38
C LYS A 95 -13.12 17.41 12.94
N LEU A 96 -13.35 16.39 12.10
CA LEU A 96 -13.02 16.45 10.68
C LEU A 96 -13.89 17.45 9.92
N GLN A 97 -15.19 17.54 10.24
CA GLN A 97 -16.10 18.51 9.61
C GLN A 97 -15.71 19.95 9.99
N ASP A 98 -15.39 20.20 11.26
CA ASP A 98 -14.94 21.51 11.74
C ASP A 98 -13.65 21.96 11.04
N SER A 99 -12.73 21.03 10.74
CA SER A 99 -11.49 21.35 10.03
C SER A 99 -11.67 21.72 8.54
N ILE A 100 -12.83 21.40 7.95
CA ILE A 100 -13.15 21.65 6.53
C ILE A 100 -13.93 22.96 6.36
N SER A 101 -14.65 23.41 7.39
CA SER A 101 -15.40 24.67 7.41
C SER A 101 -14.79 25.65 8.41
N PRO A 102 -13.71 26.37 8.06
CA PRO A 102 -13.19 27.42 8.93
C PRO A 102 -14.20 28.58 8.96
N HIS A 103 -14.67 28.93 10.16
CA HIS A 103 -15.41 30.17 10.41
C HIS A 103 -14.51 31.40 10.22
#